data_AF-A0A955ZC74-F1
#
_entry.id   AF-A0A955ZC74-F1
#
_cell.length_a   1.000
_cell.length_b   1.000
_cell.length_c   1.000
_cell.angle_alpha   90.00
_cell.angle_beta   90.00
_cell.angle_gamma   90.00
#
_symmetry.space_group_name_H-M   'P 1'
#
loop_
_entity.id
_entity.type
_entity.pdbx_description
1 polymer ?
#
loop_
_entity_poly.entity_id
_entity_poly.type
_entity_poly.pdbx_seq_one_letter_code
_entity_poly.pdbx_strand_id
1 'polypeptide(L)'
;MADSLAPPPKSGGGGFIVAAIVMLLLVGGLVWWKTRAKDEPKQAVNVPPPPTTSEAPVLETPPPPPPPPEPDAGKEVKPNTGKVKYTGGGNGGCGGECKGTASAGLRSALRSRAGQARGCYERALRQNSMLQGKIVVSIRVGPSGQVCSANIASNSVGDPGVASCVLGMFRSGTFPAPEGGCVDAQVPMNFIPKS
;
A
#
# COMPACT_ATOMS: atom_id res chain seq x y z
N MET A 1 84.62 -15.36 -29.26
CA MET A 1 83.38 -16.16 -29.31
C MET A 1 83.21 -16.92 -28.00
N ALA A 2 82.14 -16.62 -27.25
CA ALA A 2 81.36 -17.54 -26.41
C ALA A 2 80.41 -16.72 -25.52
N ASP A 3 79.11 -16.92 -25.77
CA ASP A 3 77.94 -16.60 -24.95
C ASP A 3 78.18 -16.59 -23.43
N SER A 4 77.62 -15.59 -22.74
CA SER A 4 77.28 -15.67 -21.32
C SER A 4 75.80 -15.33 -21.15
N LEU A 5 75.03 -16.39 -20.96
CA LEU A 5 73.62 -16.42 -20.62
C LEU A 5 73.36 -15.56 -19.37
N ALA A 6 72.42 -14.61 -19.48
CA ALA A 6 71.94 -13.86 -18.32
C ALA A 6 71.12 -14.78 -17.38
N PRO A 7 71.26 -14.64 -16.05
CA PRO A 7 70.56 -15.50 -15.08
C PRO A 7 69.04 -15.24 -15.08
N PRO A 8 68.21 -16.25 -14.75
CA PRO A 8 66.77 -16.05 -14.62
C PRO A 8 66.45 -15.10 -13.45
N PRO A 9 65.43 -14.22 -13.58
CA PRO A 9 65.03 -13.34 -12.50
C PRO A 9 64.51 -14.15 -11.31
N LYS A 10 65.04 -13.83 -10.14
CA LYS A 10 64.70 -14.41 -8.84
C LYS A 10 63.26 -14.00 -8.50
N SER A 11 62.31 -14.90 -8.73
CA SER A 11 60.91 -14.77 -8.31
C SER A 11 60.83 -14.73 -6.77
N GLY A 12 60.91 -13.52 -6.21
CA GLY A 12 60.72 -13.26 -4.78
C GLY A 12 59.24 -13.39 -4.42
N GLY A 13 58.79 -14.61 -4.11
CA GLY A 13 57.42 -14.95 -3.72
C GLY A 13 56.87 -14.21 -2.48
N GLY A 14 57.71 -13.50 -1.73
CA GLY A 14 57.27 -12.71 -0.57
C GLY A 14 56.46 -11.48 -0.94
N GLY A 15 56.75 -10.82 -2.06
CA GLY A 15 56.05 -9.61 -2.48
C GLY A 15 54.59 -9.88 -2.87
N PHE A 16 54.34 -11.00 -3.54
CA PHE A 16 52.98 -11.42 -3.93
C PHE A 16 52.13 -11.84 -2.73
N ILE A 17 52.73 -12.45 -1.70
CA ILE A 17 52.02 -12.80 -0.47
C ILE A 17 51.61 -11.52 0.29
N VAL A 18 52.51 -10.54 0.41
CA VAL A 18 52.20 -9.25 1.04
C VAL A 18 51.13 -8.51 0.23
N ALA A 19 51.23 -8.48 -1.11
CA ALA A 19 50.23 -7.86 -1.97
C ALA A 19 48.85 -8.55 -1.87
N ALA A 20 48.81 -9.88 -1.79
CA ALA A 20 47.58 -10.65 -1.65
C ALA A 20 46.92 -10.44 -0.27
N ILE A 21 47.70 -10.37 0.80
CA ILE A 21 47.19 -10.07 2.15
C ILE A 21 46.63 -8.64 2.20
N VAL A 22 47.33 -7.66 1.62
CA VAL A 22 46.85 -6.27 1.54
C VAL A 22 45.54 -6.20 0.73
N MET A 23 45.44 -6.90 -0.40
CA MET A 23 44.22 -6.93 -1.20
C MET A 23 43.05 -7.59 -0.46
N LEU A 24 43.28 -8.71 0.25
CA LEU A 24 42.25 -9.38 1.04
C LEU A 24 41.77 -8.51 2.22
N LEU A 25 42.67 -7.75 2.86
CA LEU A 25 42.31 -6.79 3.90
C LEU A 25 41.51 -5.60 3.35
N LEU A 26 41.85 -5.09 2.16
CA LEU A 26 41.10 -4.02 1.51
C LEU A 26 39.69 -4.48 1.08
N VAL A 27 39.57 -5.65 0.47
CA VAL A 27 38.26 -6.22 0.07
C VAL A 27 37.43 -6.59 1.30
N GLY A 28 38.04 -7.17 2.34
CA GLY A 28 37.39 -7.45 3.62
C GLY A 28 36.89 -6.19 4.32
N GLY A 29 37.69 -5.12 4.31
CA GLY A 29 37.30 -3.80 4.82
C GLY A 29 36.15 -3.17 4.05
N LEU A 30 36.13 -3.30 2.72
CA LEU A 30 35.08 -2.74 1.85
C LEU A 30 33.76 -3.53 1.98
N VAL A 31 33.83 -4.85 2.18
CA VAL A 31 32.66 -5.69 2.49
C VAL A 31 32.13 -5.40 3.89
N TRP A 32 32.99 -5.17 4.89
CA TRP A 32 32.57 -4.76 6.23
C TRP A 32 31.93 -3.36 6.24
N TRP A 33 32.48 -2.42 5.48
CA TRP A 33 31.92 -1.07 5.34
C TRP A 33 30.56 -1.08 4.62
N LYS A 34 30.40 -1.91 3.58
CA LYS A 34 29.13 -2.00 2.83
C LYS A 34 28.05 -2.80 3.55
N THR A 35 28.40 -3.61 4.56
CA THR A 35 27.45 -4.40 5.37
C THR A 35 27.09 -3.76 6.71
N ARG A 36 27.76 -2.68 7.14
CA ARG A 36 27.45 -1.91 8.37
C ARG A 36 26.64 -0.62 8.17
N ALA A 37 26.35 -0.22 6.94
CA ALA A 37 25.57 0.99 6.65
C ALA A 37 24.04 0.78 6.77
N LYS A 38 23.56 0.13 7.85
CA LYS A 38 22.12 0.01 8.15
C LYS A 38 21.73 0.14 9.62
N ASP A 39 22.63 0.63 10.47
CA ASP A 39 22.26 1.04 11.83
C ASP A 39 22.27 2.56 11.91
N GLU A 40 21.11 3.16 11.62
CA GLU A 40 20.83 4.55 11.97
C GLU A 40 20.76 4.62 13.51
N PRO A 41 21.64 5.37 14.19
CA PRO A 41 21.56 5.52 15.64
C PRO A 41 20.32 6.37 15.94
N LYS A 42 19.37 5.79 16.66
CA LYS A 42 18.28 6.54 17.29
C LYS A 42 18.88 7.66 18.12
N GLN A 43 18.76 8.88 17.62
CA GLN A 43 19.19 10.08 18.29
C GLN A 43 18.43 10.16 19.63
N ALA A 44 19.16 9.98 20.73
CA ALA A 44 18.64 10.25 22.06
C ALA A 44 18.37 11.75 22.16
N VAL A 45 17.10 12.13 22.11
CA VAL A 45 16.65 13.49 22.43
C VAL A 45 17.04 13.76 23.88
N ASN A 46 17.93 14.74 24.06
CA ASN A 46 18.33 15.26 25.35
C ASN A 46 17.12 16.00 25.95
N VAL A 47 16.41 15.35 26.88
CA VAL A 47 15.26 15.94 27.58
C VAL A 47 15.81 16.76 28.76
N PRO A 48 15.64 18.10 28.79
CA PRO A 48 16.01 18.87 29.97
C PRO A 48 15.15 18.46 31.18
N PRO A 49 15.69 18.54 32.41
CA PRO A 49 14.94 18.17 33.61
C PRO A 49 13.70 19.07 33.78
N PRO A 50 12.58 18.51 34.29
CA PRO A 50 11.38 19.30 34.54
C PRO A 50 11.64 20.34 35.63
N PRO A 51 11.15 21.59 35.51
CA PRO A 51 11.10 22.49 36.64
C PRO A 51 10.08 21.96 37.66
N THR A 52 10.58 21.66 38.85
CA THR A 52 9.78 21.26 40.00
C THR A 52 9.16 22.50 40.66
N THR A 53 7.83 22.53 40.67
CA THR A 53 6.91 23.12 41.68
C THR A 53 7.01 24.61 42.03
N SER A 54 5.93 25.36 41.75
CA SER A 54 5.37 26.45 42.60
C SER A 54 4.05 26.88 41.93
N GLU A 55 2.87 26.45 42.37
CA GLU A 55 2.07 26.91 43.53
C GLU A 55 0.73 27.45 42.96
N ALA A 56 -0.40 26.84 43.33
CA ALA A 56 -1.74 27.20 42.84
C ALA A 56 -2.23 28.52 43.47
N PRO A 57 -3.14 29.32 42.85
CA PRO A 57 -4.59 29.02 42.95
C PRO A 57 -5.51 29.58 41.83
N VAL A 58 -6.79 29.17 41.92
CA VAL A 58 -8.06 29.71 41.38
C VAL A 58 -8.45 29.58 39.89
N LEU A 59 -9.40 28.66 39.67
CA LEU A 59 -10.79 28.94 39.26
C LEU A 59 -11.05 29.51 37.85
N GLU A 60 -10.99 28.66 36.83
CA GLU A 60 -12.08 28.61 35.85
C GLU A 60 -12.09 27.26 35.16
N THR A 61 -13.21 26.56 35.27
CA THR A 61 -13.53 25.40 34.44
C THR A 61 -13.28 25.77 32.99
N PRO A 62 -12.51 24.96 32.21
CA PRO A 62 -12.33 25.23 30.80
C PRO A 62 -13.72 25.32 30.15
N PRO A 63 -13.99 26.34 29.31
CA PRO A 63 -15.23 26.36 28.55
C PRO A 63 -15.36 25.04 27.79
N PRO A 64 -16.58 24.46 27.71
CA PRO A 64 -16.79 23.22 27.00
C PRO A 64 -16.21 23.35 25.59
N PRO A 65 -15.56 22.28 25.07
CA PRO A 65 -15.07 22.29 23.70
C PRO A 65 -16.21 22.73 22.79
N PRO A 66 -15.94 23.57 21.77
CA PRO A 66 -16.97 23.92 20.80
C PRO A 66 -17.59 22.62 20.30
N PRO A 67 -18.92 22.54 20.20
CA PRO A 67 -19.56 21.35 19.64
C PRO A 67 -18.87 21.04 18.31
N PRO A 68 -18.57 19.75 18.03
CA PRO A 68 -18.05 19.36 16.73
C PRO A 68 -18.89 20.05 15.66
N PRO A 69 -18.27 20.66 14.64
CA PRO A 69 -19.00 21.39 13.61
C PRO A 69 -20.15 20.51 13.15
N GLU A 70 -21.38 20.97 13.39
CA GLU A 70 -22.56 20.26 12.94
C GLU A 70 -22.36 20.06 11.43
N PRO A 71 -22.44 18.81 10.94
CA PRO A 71 -22.33 18.56 9.52
C PRO A 71 -23.55 19.17 8.83
N ASP A 72 -23.41 20.42 8.40
CA ASP A 72 -24.33 21.06 7.48
C ASP A 72 -24.45 20.20 6.22
N ALA A 73 -25.60 19.52 6.10
CA ALA A 73 -26.34 19.26 4.86
C ALA A 73 -25.53 18.89 3.60
N GLY A 74 -24.44 18.15 3.73
CA GLY A 74 -23.75 17.46 2.65
C GLY A 74 -23.88 15.96 2.87
N LYS A 75 -25.07 15.40 2.60
CA LYS A 75 -25.44 13.97 2.67
C LYS A 75 -24.25 13.06 2.98
N GLU A 76 -24.10 12.67 4.24
CA GLU A 76 -23.38 11.44 4.57
C GLU A 76 -23.91 10.34 3.64
N VAL A 77 -23.09 9.91 2.69
CA VAL A 77 -23.29 8.63 2.05
C VAL A 77 -22.87 7.61 3.09
N LYS A 78 -23.76 7.36 4.05
CA LYS A 78 -23.80 6.12 4.82
C LYS A 78 -23.48 4.99 3.84
N PRO A 79 -22.62 4.00 4.19
CA PRO A 79 -22.52 2.81 3.35
C PRO A 79 -23.95 2.38 3.10
N ASN A 80 -24.34 2.32 1.82
CA ASN A 80 -25.71 2.04 1.46
C ASN A 80 -25.93 0.55 1.75
N THR A 81 -26.06 0.23 3.04
CA THR A 81 -26.57 -1.01 3.60
C THR A 81 -28.08 -1.07 3.39
N GLY A 82 -28.68 0.01 2.88
CA GLY A 82 -29.91 -0.08 2.11
C GLY A 82 -29.64 -1.02 0.95
N LYS A 83 -30.25 -2.21 1.01
CA LYS A 83 -30.21 -3.20 -0.06
C LYS A 83 -30.49 -2.46 -1.36
N VAL A 84 -29.46 -2.19 -2.15
CA VAL A 84 -29.63 -1.59 -3.47
C VAL A 84 -30.39 -2.65 -4.25
N LYS A 85 -31.70 -2.45 -4.38
CA LYS A 85 -32.58 -3.41 -5.05
C LYS A 85 -32.19 -3.32 -6.51
N TYR A 86 -31.44 -4.32 -6.98
CA TYR A 86 -31.01 -4.40 -8.36
C TYR A 86 -32.25 -4.47 -9.25
N THR A 87 -32.60 -3.34 -9.87
CA THR A 87 -33.62 -3.27 -10.93
C THR A 87 -33.04 -3.62 -12.30
N GLY A 88 -31.84 -4.20 -12.33
CA GLY A 88 -31.27 -4.86 -13.51
C GLY A 88 -32.02 -6.15 -13.80
N GLY A 89 -33.21 -6.02 -14.38
CA GLY A 89 -34.05 -7.10 -14.87
C GLY A 89 -33.38 -7.81 -16.04
N GLY A 90 -32.55 -8.78 -15.72
CA GLY A 90 -32.09 -9.81 -16.64
C GLY A 90 -31.99 -11.10 -15.84
N ASN A 91 -32.26 -12.23 -16.47
CA ASN A 91 -32.28 -13.58 -15.91
C ASN A 91 -30.86 -14.07 -15.49
N GLY A 92 -30.03 -13.19 -14.93
CA GLY A 92 -28.59 -13.32 -14.73
C GLY A 92 -28.18 -13.70 -13.31
N GLY A 93 -29.02 -14.47 -12.59
CA GLY A 93 -28.62 -15.12 -11.33
C GLY A 93 -28.14 -14.22 -10.19
N CYS A 94 -28.41 -12.91 -10.27
CA CYS A 94 -28.01 -11.91 -9.27
C CYS A 94 -29.07 -11.67 -8.18
N GLY A 95 -30.22 -12.34 -8.28
CA GLY A 95 -31.33 -12.21 -7.33
C GLY A 95 -31.08 -13.05 -6.08
N GLY A 96 -31.38 -12.46 -4.92
CA GLY A 96 -31.34 -13.16 -3.63
C GLY A 96 -30.01 -13.03 -2.88
N GLU A 97 -29.81 -13.99 -1.96
CA GLU A 97 -28.66 -14.07 -1.07
C GLU A 97 -27.56 -14.89 -1.73
N CYS A 98 -26.35 -14.34 -1.78
CA CYS A 98 -25.22 -14.98 -2.41
C CYS A 98 -24.59 -16.01 -1.48
N LYS A 99 -24.76 -17.30 -1.82
CA LYS A 99 -24.19 -18.44 -1.08
C LYS A 99 -22.92 -19.01 -1.72
N GLY A 100 -22.49 -18.45 -2.85
CA GLY A 100 -21.31 -18.90 -3.56
C GLY A 100 -20.01 -18.51 -2.88
N THR A 101 -18.93 -19.14 -3.31
CA THR A 101 -17.56 -18.83 -2.89
C THR A 101 -16.77 -18.27 -4.06
N ALA A 102 -15.83 -17.37 -3.77
CA ALA A 102 -14.97 -16.84 -4.82
C ALA A 102 -14.01 -17.93 -5.30
N SER A 103 -14.00 -18.24 -6.59
CA SER A 103 -13.00 -19.14 -7.18
C SER A 103 -11.61 -18.52 -7.12
N ALA A 104 -10.55 -19.33 -7.22
CA ALA A 104 -9.18 -18.82 -7.27
C ALA A 104 -8.97 -17.86 -8.46
N GLY A 105 -9.58 -18.18 -9.60
CA GLY A 105 -9.61 -17.33 -10.79
C GLY A 105 -10.28 -15.98 -10.53
N LEU A 106 -11.46 -15.98 -9.87
CA LEU A 106 -12.15 -14.75 -9.51
C LEU A 106 -11.32 -13.86 -8.57
N ARG A 107 -10.72 -14.43 -7.52
CA ARG A 107 -9.84 -13.68 -6.60
C ARG A 107 -8.62 -13.09 -7.32
N SER A 108 -8.06 -13.82 -8.30
CA SER A 108 -6.95 -13.34 -9.11
C SER A 108 -7.38 -12.17 -10.02
N ALA A 109 -8.50 -12.31 -10.72
CA ALA A 109 -9.05 -11.27 -11.58
C ALA A 109 -9.41 -9.99 -10.81
N LEU A 110 -10.02 -10.11 -9.62
CA LEU A 110 -10.32 -8.98 -8.75
C LEU A 110 -9.06 -8.24 -8.30
N ARG A 111 -8.00 -8.97 -7.93
CA ARG A 111 -6.69 -8.37 -7.58
C ARG A 111 -6.03 -7.69 -8.77
N SER A 112 -6.09 -8.29 -9.96
CA SER A 112 -5.60 -7.67 -11.19
C SER A 112 -6.34 -6.37 -11.50
N ARG A 113 -7.68 -6.37 -11.39
CA ARG A 113 -8.49 -5.16 -11.59
C ARG A 113 -8.18 -4.08 -10.55
N ALA A 114 -7.96 -4.47 -9.29
CA ALA A 114 -7.51 -3.57 -8.23
C ALA A 114 -6.15 -2.92 -8.55
N GLY A 115 -5.23 -3.68 -9.13
CA GLY A 115 -3.95 -3.15 -9.63
C GLY A 115 -4.14 -2.11 -10.73
N GLN A 116 -5.05 -2.35 -11.68
CA GLN A 116 -5.37 -1.38 -12.75
C GLN A 116 -6.02 -0.10 -12.21
N ALA A 117 -6.78 -0.20 -11.12
CA ALA A 117 -7.41 0.93 -10.46
C ALA A 117 -6.40 1.96 -9.90
N ARG A 118 -5.11 1.60 -9.82
CA ARG A 118 -4.01 2.54 -9.54
C ARG A 118 -4.03 3.76 -10.46
N GLY A 119 -4.41 3.60 -11.73
CA GLY A 119 -4.52 4.73 -12.67
C GLY A 119 -5.63 5.74 -12.30
N CYS A 120 -6.64 5.35 -11.54
CA CYS A 120 -7.61 6.31 -10.97
C CYS A 120 -6.96 7.21 -9.93
N TYR A 121 -6.17 6.61 -9.05
CA TYR A 121 -5.46 7.31 -7.98
C TYR A 121 -4.34 8.20 -8.52
N GLU A 122 -3.55 7.72 -9.48
CA GLU A 122 -2.47 8.51 -10.09
C GLU A 122 -2.96 9.75 -10.81
N ARG A 123 -4.19 9.72 -11.37
CA ARG A 123 -4.81 10.92 -11.94
C ARG A 123 -5.17 11.96 -10.87
N ALA A 124 -5.70 11.53 -9.73
CA ALA A 124 -6.02 12.42 -8.63
C ALA A 124 -4.75 12.97 -7.94
N LEU A 125 -3.68 12.17 -7.87
CA LEU A 125 -2.38 12.62 -7.37
C LEU A 125 -1.79 13.82 -8.12
N ARG A 126 -2.11 13.98 -9.41
CA ARG A 126 -1.69 15.15 -10.19
C ARG A 126 -2.32 16.46 -9.71
N GLN A 127 -3.45 16.37 -9.02
CA GLN A 127 -4.17 17.51 -8.45
C GLN A 127 -3.82 17.70 -6.98
N ASN A 128 -3.69 16.59 -6.24
CA ASN A 128 -3.33 16.59 -4.82
C ASN A 128 -2.31 15.49 -4.51
N SER A 129 -1.05 15.89 -4.36
CA SER A 129 0.08 15.00 -4.10
C SER A 129 0.07 14.36 -2.71
N MET A 130 -0.81 14.81 -1.80
CA MET A 130 -0.93 14.29 -0.44
C MET A 130 -2.03 13.23 -0.28
N LEU A 131 -2.75 12.89 -1.36
CA LEU A 131 -3.75 11.83 -1.29
C LEU A 131 -3.09 10.52 -0.88
N GLN A 132 -3.64 9.88 0.14
CA GLN A 132 -3.23 8.56 0.60
C GLN A 132 -4.38 7.93 1.38
N GLY A 133 -4.40 6.61 1.46
CA GLY A 133 -5.41 5.90 2.25
C GLY A 133 -5.81 4.58 1.63
N LYS A 134 -7.02 4.14 1.94
CA LYS A 134 -7.57 2.84 1.58
C LYS A 134 -8.96 3.01 1.02
N ILE A 135 -9.24 2.30 -0.06
CA ILE A 135 -10.59 2.15 -0.60
C ILE A 135 -10.96 0.68 -0.55
N VAL A 136 -12.15 0.37 -0.04
CA VAL A 136 -12.71 -0.98 -0.08
C VAL A 136 -13.92 -0.96 -1.01
N VAL A 137 -13.85 -1.75 -2.06
CA VAL A 137 -14.97 -1.95 -2.98
C VAL A 137 -15.70 -3.22 -2.59
N SER A 138 -17.00 -3.13 -2.39
CA SER A 138 -17.90 -4.28 -2.32
C SER A 138 -18.46 -4.55 -3.72
N ILE A 139 -18.26 -5.77 -4.21
CA ILE A 139 -18.70 -6.19 -5.53
C ILE A 139 -19.49 -7.49 -5.42
N ARG A 140 -20.60 -7.56 -6.16
CA ARG A 140 -21.40 -8.77 -6.32
C ARG A 140 -21.17 -9.31 -7.72
N VAL A 141 -20.73 -10.56 -7.79
CA VAL A 141 -20.49 -11.26 -9.06
C VAL A 141 -21.50 -12.39 -9.18
N GLY A 142 -22.21 -12.44 -10.30
CA GLY A 142 -23.21 -13.44 -10.62
C GLY A 142 -22.60 -14.77 -11.05
N PRO A 143 -23.42 -15.83 -11.18
CA PRO A 143 -22.94 -17.18 -11.51
C PRO A 143 -22.25 -17.28 -12.89
N SER A 144 -22.56 -16.39 -13.82
CA SER A 144 -21.90 -16.33 -15.14
C SER A 144 -20.74 -15.32 -15.20
N GLY A 145 -20.31 -14.75 -14.06
CA GLY A 145 -19.14 -13.87 -13.99
C GLY A 145 -19.40 -12.38 -14.27
N GLN A 146 -20.63 -12.01 -14.59
CA GLN A 146 -21.08 -10.61 -14.69
C GLN A 146 -21.10 -9.95 -13.31
N VAL A 147 -20.83 -8.66 -13.31
CA VAL A 147 -20.98 -7.83 -12.11
C VAL A 147 -22.44 -7.46 -11.96
N CYS A 148 -23.08 -8.01 -10.94
CA CYS A 148 -24.42 -7.60 -10.55
C CYS A 148 -24.41 -6.19 -9.95
N SER A 149 -23.34 -5.88 -9.20
CA SER A 149 -23.23 -4.63 -8.47
C SER A 149 -21.80 -4.32 -8.06
N ALA A 150 -21.47 -3.03 -7.97
CA ALA A 150 -20.28 -2.58 -7.26
C ALA A 150 -20.58 -1.28 -6.50
N ASN A 151 -20.15 -1.23 -5.25
CA ASN A 151 -20.32 -0.10 -4.33
C ASN A 151 -19.04 0.13 -3.52
N ILE A 152 -18.86 1.35 -3.02
CA ILE A 152 -17.77 1.65 -2.07
C ILE A 152 -18.25 1.25 -0.68
N ALA A 153 -17.55 0.30 -0.07
CA ALA A 153 -17.76 -0.07 1.33
C ALA A 153 -17.05 0.90 2.28
N SER A 154 -15.89 1.43 1.87
CA SER A 154 -15.13 2.41 2.64
C SER A 154 -14.21 3.22 1.73
N ASN A 155 -14.07 4.53 1.99
CA ASN A 155 -13.15 5.43 1.30
C ASN A 155 -12.44 6.33 2.32
N SER A 156 -11.21 6.00 2.69
CA SER A 156 -10.37 6.86 3.54
C SER A 156 -9.41 7.75 2.75
N VAL A 157 -9.38 7.65 1.41
CA VAL A 157 -8.64 8.58 0.55
C VAL A 157 -9.33 9.95 0.53
N GLY A 158 -10.64 10.01 0.78
CA GLY A 158 -11.41 11.25 0.86
C GLY A 158 -11.76 11.87 -0.50
N ASP A 159 -11.22 11.34 -1.60
CA ASP A 159 -11.50 11.85 -2.94
C ASP A 159 -12.64 11.05 -3.63
N PRO A 160 -13.77 11.70 -4.00
CA PRO A 160 -14.88 11.05 -4.66
C PRO A 160 -14.60 10.73 -6.14
N GLY A 161 -13.67 11.43 -6.78
CA GLY A 161 -13.25 11.19 -8.15
C GLY A 161 -12.52 9.84 -8.30
N VAL A 162 -11.60 9.54 -7.37
CA VAL A 162 -10.93 8.24 -7.29
C VAL A 162 -11.96 7.14 -7.07
N ALA A 163 -12.85 7.29 -6.09
CA ALA A 163 -13.88 6.31 -5.78
C ALA A 163 -14.79 6.01 -6.99
N SER A 164 -15.25 7.05 -7.70
CA SER A 164 -16.12 6.91 -8.87
C SER A 164 -15.41 6.25 -10.04
N CYS A 165 -14.16 6.62 -10.29
CA CYS A 165 -13.33 6.01 -11.32
C CYS A 165 -13.13 4.51 -11.06
N VAL A 166 -12.78 4.16 -9.82
CA VAL A 166 -12.58 2.77 -9.39
C VAL A 166 -13.87 1.98 -9.59
N LEU A 167 -15.03 2.51 -9.14
CA LEU A 167 -16.32 1.85 -9.34
C LEU A 167 -16.64 1.61 -10.82
N GLY A 168 -16.41 2.60 -11.69
CA GLY A 168 -16.61 2.45 -13.12
C GLY A 168 -15.77 1.33 -13.72
N MET A 169 -14.53 1.17 -13.25
CA MET A 169 -13.68 0.05 -13.65
C MET A 169 -14.23 -1.29 -13.16
N PHE A 170 -14.68 -1.42 -11.92
CA PHE A 170 -15.23 -2.70 -11.47
C PHE A 170 -16.53 -3.06 -12.19
N ARG A 171 -17.43 -2.09 -12.43
CA ARG A 171 -18.70 -2.31 -13.13
C ARG A 171 -18.55 -2.72 -14.60
N SER A 172 -17.53 -2.21 -15.27
CA SER A 172 -17.22 -2.54 -16.67
C SER A 172 -16.36 -3.79 -16.86
N GLY A 173 -15.94 -4.44 -15.76
CA GLY A 173 -15.11 -5.63 -15.82
C GLY A 173 -15.93 -6.90 -16.03
N THR A 174 -15.38 -7.84 -16.79
CA THR A 174 -15.84 -9.23 -16.82
C THR A 174 -14.96 -10.05 -15.89
N PHE A 175 -15.57 -10.86 -15.03
CA PHE A 175 -14.84 -11.68 -14.07
C PHE A 175 -15.10 -13.16 -14.33
N PRO A 176 -14.18 -14.05 -13.93
CA PRO A 176 -14.43 -15.49 -13.93
C PRO A 176 -15.61 -15.83 -13.03
N ALA A 177 -16.37 -16.86 -13.42
CA ALA A 177 -17.47 -17.36 -12.62
C ALA A 177 -17.00 -17.80 -11.22
N PRO A 178 -17.73 -17.42 -10.16
CA PRO A 178 -17.57 -17.99 -8.82
C PRO A 178 -18.11 -19.42 -8.72
N GLU A 179 -17.83 -20.10 -7.62
CA GLU A 179 -18.36 -21.44 -7.34
C GLU A 179 -19.66 -21.33 -6.53
N GLY A 180 -20.67 -22.14 -6.86
CA GLY A 180 -21.89 -22.24 -6.03
C GLY A 180 -22.90 -21.09 -6.16
N GLY A 181 -22.89 -20.30 -7.23
CA GLY A 181 -23.90 -19.27 -7.50
C GLY A 181 -23.32 -17.87 -7.54
N CYS A 182 -24.02 -16.85 -7.03
CA CYS A 182 -23.42 -15.52 -6.89
C CYS A 182 -22.54 -15.42 -5.64
N VAL A 183 -21.59 -14.49 -5.64
CA VAL A 183 -20.73 -14.19 -4.49
C VAL A 183 -20.65 -12.69 -4.26
N ASP A 184 -20.68 -12.29 -2.99
CA ASP A 184 -20.35 -10.94 -2.54
C ASP A 184 -18.88 -10.93 -2.07
N ALA A 185 -18.05 -10.11 -2.72
CA ALA A 185 -16.63 -10.00 -2.42
C ALA A 185 -16.25 -8.57 -2.04
N GLN A 186 -15.26 -8.45 -1.15
CA GLN A 186 -14.67 -7.16 -0.79
C GLN A 186 -13.23 -7.10 -1.28
N VAL A 187 -12.91 -6.04 -2.01
CA VAL A 187 -11.60 -5.82 -2.62
C VAL A 187 -10.97 -4.57 -1.99
N PRO A 188 -10.10 -4.75 -0.99
CA PRO A 188 -9.35 -3.63 -0.40
C PRO A 188 -8.21 -3.21 -1.33
N MET A 189 -8.05 -1.90 -1.52
CA MET A 189 -6.97 -1.27 -2.25
C MET A 189 -6.27 -0.25 -1.36
N ASN A 190 -4.95 -0.34 -1.27
CA ASN A 190 -4.14 0.61 -0.52
C ASN A 190 -3.44 1.57 -1.48
N PHE A 191 -3.68 2.86 -1.30
CA PHE A 191 -3.14 3.93 -2.11
C PHE A 191 -2.14 4.72 -1.27
N ILE A 192 -0.88 4.66 -1.68
CA ILE A 192 0.24 5.37 -1.05
C ILE A 192 1.04 5.98 -2.20
N PRO A 193 1.46 7.25 -2.14
CA PRO A 193 2.35 7.84 -3.13
C PRO A 193 3.62 7.00 -3.28
N LYS A 194 4.14 6.88 -4.50
CA LYS A 194 5.48 6.31 -4.70
C LYS A 194 6.46 7.47 -4.53
N SER A 195 7.29 7.41 -3.50
CA SER A 195 8.44 8.29 -3.31
C SER A 195 9.54 8.01 -4.33
#